data_AF-A0A537U0Y9-F1
#
_entry.id   AF-A0A537U0Y9-F1
#
_cell.length_a   1.000
_cell.length_b   1.000
_cell.length_c   1.000
_cell.angle_alpha   90.00
_cell.angle_beta   90.00
_cell.angle_gamma   90.00
#
_symmetry.space_group_name_H-M   'P 1'
#
loop_
_entity.id
_entity.type
_entity.pdbx_description
1 polymer ?
#
loop_
_entity_poly.entity_id
_entity_poly.type
_entity_poly.pdbx_seq_one_letter_code
_entity_poly.pdbx_strand_id
1 'polypeptide(L)'
;MTKRPKSRRKSKSENSRAPAPTSVHGKEKRPRTEQASRDPLDDFVEAAARALNLKVQPAWKGPVKANLATTFALAASFADFPLPDDAEPAPIFSA
;
A
#
# COMPACT_ATOMS: atom_id res chain seq x y z
N MET A 1 66.13 -43.60 -34.53
CA MET A 1 66.32 -42.68 -35.68
C MET A 1 65.94 -41.26 -35.27
N THR A 2 66.78 -40.32 -35.71
CA THR A 2 66.83 -38.88 -35.46
C THR A 2 65.65 -38.07 -36.02
N LYS A 3 65.23 -36.98 -35.33
CA LYS A 3 65.36 -35.55 -35.74
C LYS A 3 64.29 -34.65 -35.08
N ARG A 4 64.74 -33.62 -34.35
CA ARG A 4 64.08 -32.30 -34.16
C ARG A 4 64.43 -31.44 -35.40
N PRO A 5 63.64 -30.42 -35.85
CA PRO A 5 63.49 -29.16 -35.08
C PRO A 5 62.23 -28.27 -35.30
N LYS A 6 62.07 -27.40 -34.29
CA LYS A 6 61.57 -26.00 -34.15
C LYS A 6 60.75 -25.26 -35.25
N SER A 7 59.70 -24.59 -34.72
CA SER A 7 59.37 -23.14 -34.85
C SER A 7 58.22 -22.72 -35.78
N ARG A 8 57.16 -22.15 -35.18
CA ARG A 8 56.67 -20.81 -35.55
C ARG A 8 55.91 -20.18 -34.37
N ARG A 9 56.38 -19.00 -33.92
CA ARG A 9 55.74 -18.15 -32.90
C ARG A 9 54.68 -17.21 -33.53
N LYS A 10 53.72 -16.82 -32.69
CA LYS A 10 52.93 -15.56 -32.63
C LYS A 10 51.72 -15.39 -33.57
N SER A 11 50.52 -15.30 -32.98
CA SER A 11 49.77 -14.04 -32.76
C SER A 11 48.47 -14.35 -31.98
N LYS A 12 48.41 -14.00 -30.68
CA LYS A 12 47.53 -12.94 -30.13
C LYS A 12 46.16 -12.83 -30.83
N SER A 13 45.13 -13.36 -30.18
CA SER A 13 43.78 -12.82 -30.21
C SER A 13 43.16 -13.09 -28.85
N GLU A 14 42.98 -12.00 -28.11
CA GLU A 14 42.33 -11.94 -26.81
C GLU A 14 40.88 -12.41 -26.98
N ASN A 15 40.49 -13.45 -26.24
CA ASN A 15 39.08 -13.61 -25.87
C ASN A 15 39.01 -13.93 -24.38
N SER A 16 39.19 -12.86 -23.60
CA SER A 16 38.96 -12.79 -22.18
C SER A 16 37.49 -13.13 -21.87
N ARG A 17 37.19 -14.40 -21.63
CA ARG A 17 36.00 -14.79 -20.86
C ARG A 17 36.33 -14.62 -19.39
N ALA A 18 35.97 -13.46 -18.85
CA ALA A 18 35.88 -13.24 -17.42
C ALA A 18 34.83 -14.20 -16.82
N PRO A 19 35.04 -14.73 -15.59
CA PRO A 19 34.00 -15.46 -14.89
C PRO A 19 32.86 -14.48 -14.53
N ALA A 20 31.62 -14.93 -14.71
CA ALA A 20 30.43 -14.15 -14.39
C ALA A 20 30.48 -13.69 -12.93
N PRO A 21 30.06 -12.44 -12.61
CA PRO A 21 29.92 -12.05 -11.22
C PRO A 21 28.76 -12.85 -10.62
N THR A 22 29.08 -13.70 -9.64
CA THR A 22 28.11 -14.26 -8.70
C THR A 22 27.36 -13.10 -8.08
N SER A 23 26.11 -12.94 -8.50
CA SER A 23 25.17 -11.99 -7.92
C SER A 23 24.86 -12.42 -6.49
N VAL A 24 25.66 -11.91 -5.55
CA VAL A 24 25.33 -11.85 -4.12
C VAL A 24 24.26 -10.78 -3.90
N HIS A 25 23.13 -10.90 -4.58
CA HIS A 25 21.91 -10.23 -4.15
C HIS A 25 21.26 -11.14 -3.12
N GLY A 26 21.78 -11.06 -1.89
CA GLY A 26 21.05 -11.52 -0.72
C GLY A 26 19.64 -10.93 -0.82
N LYS A 27 18.63 -11.80 -0.80
CA LYS A 27 17.26 -11.38 -0.59
C LYS A 27 17.19 -10.80 0.83
N GLU A 28 17.58 -9.55 0.99
CA GLU A 28 17.14 -8.76 2.12
C GLU A 28 15.63 -8.71 2.01
N LYS A 29 14.98 -9.58 2.79
CA LYS A 29 13.58 -9.45 3.13
C LYS A 29 13.47 -8.08 3.77
N ARG A 30 13.14 -7.07 2.97
CA ARG A 30 12.64 -5.80 3.47
C ARG A 30 11.58 -6.19 4.51
N PRO A 31 11.69 -5.75 5.77
CA PRO A 31 10.64 -6.01 6.73
C PRO A 31 9.39 -5.43 6.08
N ARG A 32 8.49 -6.32 5.64
CA ARG A 32 7.12 -5.94 5.36
C ARG A 32 6.67 -5.46 6.71
N THR A 33 6.61 -4.15 6.89
CA THR A 33 5.99 -3.55 8.06
C THR A 33 4.65 -4.24 8.12
N GLU A 34 4.51 -5.18 9.06
CA GLU A 34 3.26 -5.83 9.38
C GLU A 34 2.41 -4.66 9.82
N GLN A 35 1.65 -4.12 8.89
CA GLN A 35 0.84 -2.94 9.08
C GLN A 35 -0.23 -3.42 10.05
N ALA A 36 0.06 -3.28 11.35
CA ALA A 36 -0.80 -3.71 12.43
C ALA A 36 -2.19 -3.27 12.04
N SER A 37 -3.12 -4.23 11.92
CA SER A 37 -4.45 -3.98 11.37
C SER A 37 -5.08 -2.83 12.14
N ARG A 38 -5.02 -1.63 11.57
CA ARG A 38 -5.66 -0.47 12.15
C ARG A 38 -7.15 -0.69 12.03
N ASP A 39 -7.86 -0.32 13.09
CA ASP A 39 -9.31 -0.27 13.05
C ASP A 39 -9.73 0.67 11.89
N PRO A 40 -10.54 0.20 10.93
CA PRO A 40 -10.97 1.01 9.79
C PRO A 40 -11.63 2.33 10.20
N LEU A 41 -12.28 2.38 11.37
CA LEU A 41 -12.87 3.61 11.89
C LEU A 41 -11.79 4.64 12.27
N ASP A 42 -10.61 4.22 12.71
CA ASP A 42 -9.52 5.15 13.01
C ASP A 42 -9.03 5.84 11.71
N ASP A 43 -8.89 5.06 10.63
CA ASP A 43 -8.49 5.61 9.33
C ASP A 43 -9.56 6.53 8.74
N PHE A 44 -10.85 6.17 8.89
CA PHE A 44 -11.96 7.03 8.49
C PHE A 44 -11.96 8.35 9.26
N VAL A 45 -11.83 8.31 10.59
CA VAL A 45 -11.79 9.52 11.43
C VAL A 45 -10.63 10.42 11.03
N GLU A 46 -9.45 9.85 10.78
CA GLU A 46 -8.28 10.62 10.33
C GLU A 46 -8.47 11.23 8.94
N ALA A 47 -9.07 10.49 7.99
CA ALA A 47 -9.35 10.98 6.64
C ALA A 47 -10.42 12.09 6.64
N ALA A 48 -11.53 11.88 7.35
CA ALA A 48 -12.62 12.84 7.47
C ALA A 48 -12.15 14.13 8.17
N ALA A 49 -11.39 14.02 9.25
CA ALA A 49 -10.84 15.18 9.94
C ALA A 49 -9.94 16.02 9.03
N ARG A 50 -9.10 15.38 8.19
CA ARG A 50 -8.28 16.10 7.20
C ARG A 50 -9.14 16.78 6.13
N ALA A 51 -10.12 16.06 5.57
CA ALA A 51 -10.98 16.60 4.51
C ALA A 51 -11.81 17.80 4.97
N LEU A 52 -12.26 17.77 6.23
CA LEU A 52 -13.06 18.83 6.85
C LEU A 52 -12.22 19.89 7.57
N ASN A 53 -10.89 19.79 7.53
CA ASN A 53 -9.96 20.66 8.25
C ASN A 53 -10.27 20.78 9.75
N LEU A 54 -10.62 19.66 10.38
CA LEU A 54 -10.94 19.57 11.81
C LEU A 54 -9.72 19.18 12.63
N LYS A 55 -9.43 19.97 13.67
CA LYS A 55 -8.41 19.64 14.67
C LYS A 55 -8.99 18.69 15.73
N VAL A 56 -8.83 17.39 15.53
CA VAL A 56 -9.20 16.38 16.52
C VAL A 56 -8.04 16.13 17.47
N GLN A 57 -8.18 16.54 18.73
CA GLN A 57 -7.15 16.29 19.74
C GLN A 57 -7.01 14.77 20.00
N PRO A 58 -5.80 14.27 20.35
CA PRO A 58 -5.59 12.85 20.62
C PRO A 58 -6.55 12.28 21.67
N ALA A 59 -6.83 13.05 22.74
CA ALA A 59 -7.76 12.66 23.80
C ALA A 59 -9.22 12.49 23.32
N TRP A 60 -9.59 13.08 22.18
CA TRP A 60 -10.95 13.02 21.62
C TRP A 60 -11.13 11.88 20.62
N LYS A 61 -10.06 11.27 20.11
CA LYS A 61 -10.15 10.22 19.09
C LYS A 61 -10.99 9.03 19.53
N GLY A 62 -10.81 8.57 20.77
CA GLY A 62 -11.58 7.45 21.34
C GLY A 62 -13.09 7.74 21.39
N PRO A 63 -13.53 8.82 22.07
CA PRO A 63 -14.94 9.20 22.10
C PRO A 63 -15.55 9.49 20.72
N VAL A 64 -14.83 10.15 19.82
CA VAL A 64 -15.29 10.41 18.44
C VAL A 64 -15.55 9.09 17.70
N LYS A 65 -14.62 8.13 17.79
CA LYS A 65 -14.80 6.80 17.21
C LYS A 65 -16.01 6.07 17.80
N ALA A 66 -16.19 6.10 19.11
CA ALA A 66 -17.31 5.43 19.78
C ALA A 66 -18.67 5.99 19.36
N ASN A 67 -18.78 7.32 19.23
CA ASN A 67 -19.99 7.97 18.73
C ASN A 67 -20.25 7.61 17.27
N LEU A 68 -19.22 7.59 16.43
CA LEU A 68 -19.35 7.22 15.03
C LEU A 68 -19.79 5.77 14.85
N ALA A 69 -19.23 4.84 15.64
CA ALA A 69 -19.64 3.44 15.64
C ALA A 69 -21.12 3.27 16.02
N THR A 70 -21.58 4.01 17.04
CA THR A 70 -23.01 4.06 17.42
C THR A 70 -23.88 4.58 16.29
N THR A 71 -23.49 5.68 15.64
CA THR A 71 -24.21 6.25 14.50
C THR A 71 -24.29 5.28 13.33
N PHE A 72 -23.23 4.53 13.05
CA PHE A 72 -23.24 3.52 11.98
C PHE A 72 -24.12 2.32 12.31
N ALA A 73 -24.17 1.89 13.57
CA ALA A 73 -25.11 0.85 13.99
C ALA A 73 -26.57 1.30 13.82
N LEU A 74 -26.87 2.57 14.12
CA LEU A 74 -28.19 3.16 13.87
C LEU A 74 -28.48 3.32 12.38
N ALA A 75 -27.51 3.75 11.58
CA ALA A 75 -27.69 3.85 10.13
C ALA A 75 -28.00 2.48 9.50
N ALA A 76 -27.33 1.42 9.97
CA ALA A 76 -27.57 0.06 9.50
C ALA A 76 -29.02 -0.40 9.72
N SER A 77 -29.74 0.09 10.73
CA SER A 77 -31.14 -0.29 10.94
C SER A 77 -32.11 0.28 9.90
N PHE A 78 -31.67 1.25 9.08
CA PHE A 78 -32.47 1.87 8.01
C PHE A 78 -31.86 1.68 6.62
N ALA A 79 -30.69 1.06 6.49
CA ALA A 79 -29.97 0.93 5.22
C ALA A 79 -30.73 0.10 4.17
N ASP A 80 -31.52 -0.87 4.60
CA ASP A 80 -32.34 -1.73 3.74
C ASP A 80 -33.78 -1.21 3.54
N PHE A 81 -34.11 -0.04 4.10
CA PHE A 81 -35.43 0.56 3.88
C PHE A 81 -35.54 0.99 2.40
N PRO A 82 -36.55 0.51 1.65
CA PRO A 82 -36.66 0.82 0.23
C PRO A 82 -36.90 2.31 0.03
N LEU A 83 -36.00 2.96 -0.72
CA LEU A 83 -36.10 4.36 -1.08
C LEU A 83 -36.20 4.48 -2.61
N PRO A 84 -37.39 4.79 -3.15
CA PRO A 84 -37.55 5.05 -4.58
C PRO A 84 -36.69 6.22 -5.07
N ASP A 85 -36.30 6.19 -6.34
CA ASP A 85 -35.51 7.27 -6.96
C ASP A 85 -36.26 8.61 -7.02
N ASP A 86 -37.60 8.57 -7.03
CA ASP A 86 -38.51 9.73 -7.03
C ASP A 86 -38.91 10.17 -5.61
N ALA A 87 -38.29 9.60 -4.56
CA ALA A 87 -38.55 10.01 -3.19
C ALA A 87 -37.99 11.42 -2.92
N GLU A 88 -38.88 12.33 -2.55
CA GLU A 88 -38.52 13.69 -2.15
C GLU A 88 -38.06 13.74 -0.67
N PRO A 89 -37.16 14.66 -0.30
CA PRO A 89 -36.80 14.91 1.09
C PRO A 89 -38.01 15.43 1.88
N ALA A 90 -38.06 15.12 3.18
CA ALA A 90 -39.18 15.53 4.04
C ALA A 90 -39.48 17.05 4.02
N PRO A 91 -38.49 17.96 4.08
CA PRO A 91 -38.73 19.37 3.80
C PRO A 91 -38.60 19.69 2.30
N ILE A 92 -39.66 20.26 1.72
CA ILE A 92 -39.66 20.80 0.35
C ILE A 92 -39.82 22.32 0.44
N PHE A 93 -38.89 23.08 -0.15
CA PHE A 93 -39.00 24.53 -0.25
C PHE A 93 -39.81 24.92 -1.49
N SER A 94 -40.80 25.80 -1.32
CA SER A 94 -41.54 26.43 -2.41
C SER A 94 -41.48 27.95 -2.29
N ALA A 95 -41.26 28.64 -3.41
CA ALA A 95 -41.14 30.10 -3.51
C ALA A 95 -42.48 30.84 -3.37
#